data_AF-A0A0G0GW16-F1
#
_entry.id   AF-A0A0G0GW16-F1
#
_cell.length_a   1.000
_cell.length_b   1.000
_cell.length_c   1.000
_cell.angle_alpha   90.00
_cell.angle_beta   90.00
_cell.angle_gamma   90.00
#
_symmetry.space_group_name_H-M   'P 1'
#
loop_
_entity.id
_entity.type
_entity.pdbx_description
1 polymer ?
#
loop_
_entity_poly.entity_id
_entity_poly.type
_entity_poly.pdbx_seq_one_letter_code
_entity_poly.pdbx_strand_id
1 'polypeptide(L)'
;MRWKKTLFIVYSWATVVIWTIVIFWFSSLESLRIYSDDYSLLIERLTFLLSYAFLLLLVFRALIATFRLNIDRLSFARNKKEAQEDKEFVIIVETLLLTNAIFISAFIAMGNYQYLETITGRVNDIYSFLSNLTGILIAALITYSWPIINTVEMRLAKRIFGAILPKS
;
A
#
# COMPACT_ATOMS: atom_id res chain seq x y z
N MET A 1 20.81 6.22 -16.51
CA MET A 1 19.42 6.61 -16.12
C MET A 1 18.53 5.41 -15.76
N ARG A 2 18.61 4.26 -16.46
CA ARG A 2 17.81 3.03 -16.16
C ARG A 2 18.04 2.43 -14.77
N TRP A 3 19.29 2.31 -14.32
CA TRP A 3 19.62 1.75 -12.99
C TRP A 3 18.95 2.46 -11.80
N LYS A 4 18.86 3.79 -11.83
CA LYS A 4 18.19 4.58 -10.77
C LYS A 4 16.69 4.26 -10.70
N LYS A 5 16.05 4.03 -11.85
CA LYS A 5 14.63 3.65 -11.95
C LYS A 5 14.40 2.25 -11.36
N THR A 6 15.24 1.28 -11.70
CA THR A 6 15.17 -0.08 -11.16
C THR A 6 15.37 -0.11 -9.65
N LEU A 7 16.36 0.62 -9.13
CA LEU A 7 16.60 0.73 -7.69
C LEU A 7 15.39 1.29 -6.93
N PHE A 8 14.67 2.25 -7.50
CA PHE A 8 13.45 2.80 -6.89
C PHE A 8 12.31 1.78 -6.81
N ILE A 9 12.12 0.94 -7.84
CA ILE A 9 11.13 -0.15 -7.82
C ILE A 9 11.50 -1.16 -6.73
N VAL A 10 12.76 -1.61 -6.72
CA VAL A 10 13.24 -2.59 -5.75
C VAL A 10 13.06 -2.06 -4.33
N TYR A 11 13.41 -0.79 -4.09
CA TYR A 11 13.17 -0.13 -2.81
C TYR A 11 11.69 -0.12 -2.42
N SER A 12 10.80 0.23 -3.36
CA SER A 12 9.36 0.30 -3.10
C SER A 12 8.81 -1.07 -2.69
N TRP A 13 9.17 -2.13 -3.41
CA TRP A 13 8.76 -3.49 -3.06
C TRP A 13 9.44 -4.01 -1.77
N ALA A 14 10.70 -3.66 -1.54
CA ALA A 14 11.38 -4.02 -0.29
C ALA A 14 10.66 -3.44 0.93
N THR A 15 10.16 -2.20 0.86
CA THR A 15 9.36 -1.64 1.96
C THR A 15 8.06 -2.39 2.21
N VAL A 16 7.38 -2.88 1.17
CA VAL A 16 6.18 -3.74 1.30
C VAL A 16 6.53 -5.05 2.01
N VAL A 17 7.61 -5.71 1.59
CA VAL A 17 8.06 -6.98 2.17
C VAL A 17 8.45 -6.80 3.64
N ILE A 18 9.26 -5.78 3.94
CA ILE A 18 9.67 -5.48 5.32
C ILE A 18 8.46 -5.20 6.20
N TRP A 19 7.50 -4.39 5.72
CA TRP A 19 6.30 -4.08 6.49
C TRP A 19 5.41 -5.31 6.70
N THR A 20 5.32 -6.20 5.70
CA THR A 20 4.62 -7.48 5.84
C THR A 20 5.27 -8.33 6.93
N ILE A 21 6.60 -8.44 6.95
CA ILE A 21 7.33 -9.18 8.00
C ILE A 21 7.04 -8.57 9.37
N VAL A 22 7.02 -7.24 9.49
CA VAL A 22 6.69 -6.54 10.75
C VAL A 22 5.27 -6.89 11.21
N ILE A 23 4.29 -6.95 10.31
CA ILE A 23 2.90 -7.35 10.65
C ILE A 23 2.88 -8.78 11.21
N PHE A 24 3.51 -9.72 10.53
CA PHE A 24 3.57 -11.12 10.98
C PHE A 24 4.31 -11.25 12.32
N TRP A 25 5.39 -10.49 12.50
CA TRP A 25 6.14 -10.46 13.75
C TRP A 25 5.32 -9.87 14.90
N PHE A 26 4.64 -8.75 14.71
CA PHE A 26 3.73 -8.21 15.73
C PHE A 26 2.58 -9.18 16.06
N SER A 27 2.09 -9.91 15.06
CA SER A 27 1.04 -10.92 15.24
C SER A 27 1.51 -12.12 16.08
N SER A 28 2.82 -12.42 16.07
CA SER A 28 3.38 -13.52 16.85
C SER A 28 3.72 -13.15 18.30
N LEU A 29 3.75 -11.86 18.65
CA LEU A 29 4.02 -11.42 20.02
C LEU A 29 2.90 -11.81 20.98
N GLU A 30 3.27 -12.49 22.05
CA GLU A 30 2.36 -12.98 23.08
C GLU A 30 1.89 -11.87 24.03
N SER A 31 2.66 -10.79 24.16
CA SER A 31 2.32 -9.63 24.99
C SER A 31 1.11 -8.82 24.50
N LEU A 32 0.76 -8.95 23.21
CA LEU A 32 -0.47 -8.38 22.65
C LEU A 32 -1.71 -9.24 22.96
N ARG A 33 -1.56 -10.39 23.65
CA ARG A 33 -2.60 -11.40 23.87
C ARG A 33 -3.19 -11.45 25.28
N ILE A 34 -2.67 -10.67 26.22
CA ILE A 34 -3.17 -10.68 27.61
C ILE A 34 -4.44 -9.82 27.67
N TYR A 35 -5.58 -10.44 27.37
CA TYR A 35 -6.91 -9.85 27.47
C TYR A 35 -7.41 -9.91 28.92
N SER A 36 -6.85 -9.08 29.79
CA SER A 36 -7.50 -8.79 31.08
C SER A 36 -8.53 -7.67 30.98
N ASP A 37 -8.38 -6.78 29.98
CA ASP A 37 -9.13 -5.52 29.90
C ASP A 37 -9.62 -5.23 28.46
N ASP A 38 -10.83 -4.70 28.32
CA ASP A 38 -11.42 -4.32 27.02
C ASP A 38 -10.56 -3.30 26.24
N TYR A 39 -9.77 -2.49 26.95
CA TYR A 39 -8.86 -1.51 26.36
C TYR A 39 -7.69 -2.15 25.60
N SER A 40 -7.13 -3.27 26.09
CA SER A 40 -6.00 -3.92 25.41
C SER A 40 -6.42 -4.54 24.08
N LEU A 41 -7.62 -5.11 24.03
CA LEU A 41 -8.25 -5.64 22.82
C LEU A 41 -8.51 -4.56 21.77
N LEU A 42 -8.97 -3.38 22.20
CA LEU A 42 -9.18 -2.24 21.30
C LEU A 42 -7.84 -1.74 20.72
N ILE A 43 -6.80 -1.64 21.54
CA ILE A 43 -5.46 -1.19 21.09
C ILE A 43 -4.86 -2.18 20.08
N GLU A 44 -4.95 -3.48 20.34
CA GLU A 44 -4.49 -4.51 19.41
C GLU A 44 -5.21 -4.39 18.06
N ARG A 45 -6.55 -4.34 18.08
CA ARG A 45 -7.37 -4.24 16.86
C ARG A 45 -7.04 -2.98 16.07
N LEU A 46 -6.94 -1.82 16.73
CA LEU A 46 -6.55 -0.58 16.06
C LEU A 46 -5.14 -0.65 15.48
N THR A 47 -4.19 -1.28 16.19
CA THR A 47 -2.82 -1.42 15.72
C THR A 47 -2.77 -2.23 14.42
N PHE A 48 -3.44 -3.38 14.37
CA PHE A 48 -3.48 -4.18 13.15
C PHE A 48 -4.27 -3.50 12.03
N LEU A 49 -5.41 -2.89 12.34
CA LEU A 49 -6.20 -2.11 11.39
C LEU A 49 -5.34 -1.03 10.70
N LEU A 50 -4.60 -0.24 11.48
CA LEU A 50 -3.69 0.78 10.96
C LEU A 50 -2.51 0.17 10.20
N SER A 51 -1.98 -0.96 10.66
CA SER A 51 -0.85 -1.64 10.01
C SER A 51 -1.22 -2.14 8.61
N TYR A 52 -2.43 -2.71 8.44
CA TYR A 52 -2.93 -3.14 7.14
C TYR A 52 -3.37 -1.98 6.25
N ALA A 53 -3.90 -0.90 6.82
CA ALA A 53 -4.12 0.35 6.09
C ALA A 53 -2.81 0.90 5.51
N PHE A 54 -1.73 0.89 6.29
CA PHE A 54 -0.41 1.31 5.82
C PHE A 54 0.18 0.36 4.78
N LEU A 55 -0.02 -0.95 4.96
CA LEU A 55 0.37 -1.96 3.97
C LEU A 55 -0.28 -1.69 2.61
N LEU A 56 -1.59 -1.39 2.58
CA LEU A 56 -2.30 -1.04 1.36
C LEU A 56 -1.62 0.13 0.63
N LEU A 57 -1.29 1.20 1.36
CA LEU A 57 -0.63 2.37 0.79
C LEU A 57 0.74 2.03 0.20
N LEU A 58 1.53 1.20 0.88
CA LEU A 58 2.83 0.74 0.38
C LEU A 58 2.69 -0.13 -0.87
N VAL A 59 1.74 -1.07 -0.89
CA VAL A 59 1.47 -1.92 -2.05
C VAL A 59 1.00 -1.07 -3.23
N PHE A 60 0.05 -0.17 -3.00
CA PHE A 60 -0.47 0.72 -4.03
C PHE A 60 0.63 1.59 -4.63
N ARG A 61 1.50 2.16 -3.78
CA ARG A 61 2.67 2.91 -4.21
C ARG A 61 3.64 2.08 -5.03
N ALA A 62 3.96 0.85 -4.59
CA ALA A 62 4.86 -0.04 -5.32
C ALA A 62 4.29 -0.41 -6.71
N LEU A 63 2.98 -0.62 -6.80
CA LEU A 63 2.26 -0.87 -8.05
C LEU A 63 2.31 0.35 -8.99
N ILE A 64 2.02 1.55 -8.50
CA ILE A 64 2.13 2.80 -9.30
C ILE A 64 3.56 2.99 -9.80
N ALA A 65 4.56 2.83 -8.93
CA ALA A 65 5.97 2.97 -9.29
C ALA A 65 6.36 1.99 -10.40
N THR A 66 5.91 0.74 -10.30
CA THR A 66 6.16 -0.30 -11.31
C THR A 66 5.48 0.05 -12.64
N PHE A 67 4.22 0.49 -12.60
CA PHE A 67 3.45 0.81 -13.80
C PHE A 67 4.02 2.03 -14.56
N ARG A 68 4.32 3.12 -13.85
CA ARG A 68 4.85 4.36 -14.43
C ARG A 68 6.20 4.20 -15.11
N LEU A 69 7.00 3.23 -14.68
CA LEU A 69 8.31 2.99 -15.26
C LEU A 69 8.26 2.10 -16.50
N ASN A 70 7.16 1.38 -16.71
CA ASN A 70 6.95 0.50 -17.85
C ASN A 70 6.12 1.13 -18.99
N ILE A 71 5.36 2.19 -18.72
CA ILE A 71 4.47 2.81 -19.72
C ILE A 71 4.90 4.26 -19.98
N ASP A 72 5.64 4.45 -21.07
CA ASP A 72 6.15 5.76 -21.53
C ASP A 72 5.03 6.74 -21.91
N ARG A 73 3.83 6.25 -22.27
CA ARG A 73 2.67 7.07 -22.65
C ARG A 73 2.15 7.95 -21.51
N LEU A 74 2.45 7.58 -20.26
CA LEU A 74 2.15 8.39 -19.08
C LEU A 74 3.18 9.51 -18.82
N SER A 75 4.25 9.61 -19.63
CA SER A 75 5.36 10.54 -19.39
C SER A 75 5.28 11.84 -20.20
N PHE A 76 4.61 11.89 -21.36
CA PHE A 76 4.56 13.07 -22.21
C PHE A 76 3.27 13.13 -23.06
N ALA A 77 2.41 14.12 -22.78
CA ALA A 77 1.29 14.48 -23.65
C ALA A 77 1.76 15.51 -24.70
N ARG A 78 1.52 15.26 -26.00
CA ARG A 78 1.90 16.18 -27.09
C ARG A 78 0.81 17.20 -27.43
N ASN A 79 -0.46 16.92 -27.12
CA ASN A 79 -1.62 17.78 -27.45
C ASN A 79 -2.65 17.91 -26.32
N LYS A 80 -3.48 18.97 -26.32
CA LYS A 80 -4.53 19.21 -25.29
C LYS A 80 -5.62 18.14 -25.23
N LYS A 81 -6.01 17.55 -26.37
CA LYS A 81 -6.99 16.47 -26.45
C LYS A 81 -6.38 15.13 -25.98
N GLU A 82 -5.14 14.88 -26.37
CA GLU A 82 -4.32 13.76 -25.88
C GLU A 82 -4.13 13.83 -24.36
N ALA A 83 -3.89 15.02 -23.81
CA ALA A 83 -3.81 15.26 -22.37
C ALA A 83 -5.13 15.02 -21.61
N GLN A 84 -6.28 15.00 -22.30
CA GLN A 84 -7.58 14.69 -21.70
C GLN A 84 -7.86 13.18 -21.74
N GLU A 85 -7.58 12.52 -22.87
CA GLU A 85 -7.62 11.06 -23.00
C GLU A 85 -6.61 10.37 -22.07
N ASP A 86 -5.42 10.95 -21.92
CA ASP A 86 -4.39 10.46 -21.00
C ASP A 86 -4.84 10.57 -19.54
N LYS A 87 -5.63 11.59 -19.18
CA LYS A 87 -6.17 11.72 -17.82
C LYS A 87 -7.20 10.63 -17.51
N GLU A 88 -8.12 10.36 -18.43
CA GLU A 88 -9.10 9.28 -18.26
C GLU A 88 -8.40 7.93 -18.15
N PHE A 89 -7.40 7.69 -18.99
CA PHE A 89 -6.57 6.49 -18.93
C PHE A 89 -5.80 6.36 -17.60
N VAL A 90 -5.20 7.44 -17.10
CA VAL A 90 -4.52 7.46 -15.79
C VAL A 90 -5.49 7.06 -14.68
N ILE A 91 -6.70 7.63 -14.66
CA ILE A 91 -7.70 7.36 -13.62
C ILE A 91 -8.13 5.89 -13.66
N ILE A 92 -8.39 5.35 -14.85
CA ILE A 92 -8.76 3.93 -15.02
C ILE A 92 -7.64 3.02 -14.51
N VAL A 93 -6.40 3.29 -14.92
CA VAL A 93 -5.23 2.54 -14.47
C VAL A 93 -5.07 2.62 -12.96
N GLU A 94 -5.11 3.81 -12.37
CA GLU A 94 -4.91 4.00 -10.93
C GLU A 94 -6.02 3.31 -10.12
N THR A 95 -7.25 3.31 -10.63
CA THR A 95 -8.35 2.55 -10.04
C THR A 95 -8.06 1.05 -10.09
N LEU A 96 -7.61 0.51 -11.23
CA LEU A 96 -7.24 -0.91 -11.35
C LEU A 96 -6.06 -1.28 -10.44
N LEU A 97 -5.05 -0.41 -10.33
CA LEU A 97 -3.92 -0.62 -9.43
C LEU A 97 -4.35 -0.57 -7.95
N LEU A 98 -5.30 0.29 -7.60
CA LEU A 98 -5.87 0.35 -6.25
C LEU A 98 -6.65 -0.93 -5.93
N THR A 99 -7.48 -1.39 -6.87
CA THR A 99 -8.19 -2.68 -6.74
C THR A 99 -7.21 -3.84 -6.55
N ASN A 100 -6.12 -3.89 -7.33
CA ASN A 100 -5.06 -4.89 -7.15
C ASN A 100 -4.37 -4.75 -5.78
N ALA A 101 -4.14 -3.53 -5.30
CA ALA A 101 -3.55 -3.30 -3.98
C ALA A 101 -4.45 -3.83 -2.85
N ILE A 102 -5.78 -3.65 -2.97
CA ILE A 102 -6.76 -4.21 -2.04
C ILE A 102 -6.68 -5.73 -2.04
N PHE A 103 -6.67 -6.37 -3.21
CA PHE A 103 -6.58 -7.83 -3.31
C PHE A 103 -5.28 -8.38 -2.69
N ILE A 104 -4.13 -7.77 -3.01
CA ILE A 104 -2.84 -8.19 -2.44
C ILE A 104 -2.84 -8.01 -0.92
N SER A 105 -3.33 -6.89 -0.41
CA SER A 105 -3.35 -6.62 1.04
C SER A 105 -4.31 -7.55 1.77
N ALA A 106 -5.47 -7.84 1.19
CA ALA A 106 -6.43 -8.81 1.72
C ALA A 106 -5.87 -10.24 1.70
N PHE A 107 -5.14 -10.61 0.65
CA PHE A 107 -4.47 -11.90 0.55
C PHE A 107 -3.39 -12.06 1.62
N ILE A 108 -2.59 -11.02 1.87
CA ILE A 108 -1.60 -11.01 2.96
C ILE A 108 -2.30 -11.11 4.33
N ALA A 109 -3.41 -10.41 4.53
CA ALA A 109 -4.20 -10.49 5.77
C ALA A 109 -4.75 -11.90 6.00
N MET A 110 -5.23 -12.56 4.94
CA MET A 110 -5.68 -13.95 4.98
C MET A 110 -4.52 -14.93 5.28
N GLY A 111 -3.34 -14.70 4.69
CA GLY A 111 -2.15 -15.48 4.99
C GLY A 111 -1.72 -15.37 6.45
N ASN A 112 -1.79 -14.17 7.03
CA ASN A 112 -1.48 -13.96 8.45
C ASN A 112 -2.53 -14.64 9.36
N TYR A 113 -3.81 -14.57 8.99
CA TYR A 113 -4.86 -15.34 9.66
C TYR A 113 -4.48 -16.84 9.70
N GLN A 114 -4.24 -17.46 8.54
CA GLN A 114 -3.89 -18.89 8.49
C GLN A 114 -2.59 -19.23 9.26
N TYR A 115 -1.60 -18.34 9.21
CA TYR A 115 -0.34 -18.47 9.95
C TYR A 115 -0.58 -18.57 11.47
N LEU A 116 -1.44 -17.71 12.01
CA LEU A 116 -1.78 -17.72 13.44
C LEU A 116 -2.53 -19.00 13.85
N GLU A 117 -3.46 -19.47 13.03
CA GLU A 117 -4.19 -20.72 13.29
C GLU A 117 -3.24 -21.91 13.37
N THR A 118 -2.30 -21.99 12.44
CA THR A 118 -1.41 -23.16 12.27
C THR A 118 -0.30 -23.22 13.33
N ILE A 119 0.36 -22.09 13.61
CA ILE A 119 1.59 -22.09 14.43
C ILE A 119 1.30 -21.83 15.91
N THR A 120 0.27 -21.04 16.21
CA THR A 120 -0.03 -20.65 17.59
C THR A 120 -1.19 -21.43 18.20
N GLY A 121 -1.85 -22.29 17.41
CA GLY A 121 -3.05 -23.03 17.85
C GLY A 121 -4.21 -22.10 18.22
N ARG A 122 -4.17 -20.84 17.79
CA ARG A 122 -5.17 -19.82 18.10
C ARG A 122 -6.43 -20.15 17.32
N VAL A 123 -7.55 -20.33 18.02
CA VAL A 123 -8.87 -20.26 17.38
C VAL A 123 -9.01 -18.83 16.90
N ASN A 124 -8.78 -18.61 15.62
CA ASN A 124 -8.82 -17.28 15.09
C ASN A 124 -10.24 -16.73 15.15
N ASP A 125 -10.32 -15.52 15.70
CA ASP A 125 -11.56 -14.77 15.68
C ASP A 125 -11.76 -14.18 14.29
N ILE A 126 -12.82 -14.59 13.61
CA ILE A 126 -13.24 -14.02 12.32
C ILE A 126 -13.43 -12.50 12.42
N TYR A 127 -13.77 -11.97 13.61
CA TYR A 127 -13.88 -10.53 13.84
C TYR A 127 -12.54 -9.81 13.68
N SER A 128 -11.40 -10.43 14.00
CA SER A 128 -10.07 -9.83 13.80
C SER A 128 -9.73 -9.72 12.31
N PHE A 129 -10.05 -10.75 11.52
CA PHE A 129 -9.89 -10.68 10.06
C PHE A 129 -10.78 -9.59 9.44
N LEU A 130 -12.06 -9.54 9.84
CA LEU A 130 -12.99 -8.52 9.38
C LEU A 130 -12.57 -7.11 9.77
N SER A 131 -12.00 -6.92 10.97
CA SER A 131 -11.47 -5.62 11.41
C SER A 131 -10.30 -5.16 10.53
N ASN A 132 -9.39 -6.07 10.19
CA ASN A 132 -8.27 -5.78 9.28
C ASN A 132 -8.75 -5.42 7.87
N LEU A 133 -9.72 -6.17 7.34
CA LEU A 133 -10.36 -5.84 6.06
C LEU A 133 -11.02 -4.46 6.08
N THR A 134 -11.66 -4.11 7.19
CA THR A 134 -12.28 -2.79 7.36
C THR A 134 -11.22 -1.69 7.29
N GLY A 135 -10.06 -1.87 7.90
CA GLY A 135 -8.93 -0.94 7.78
C GLY A 135 -8.44 -0.77 6.34
N ILE A 136 -8.31 -1.88 5.60
CA ILE A 136 -7.94 -1.87 4.18
C ILE A 136 -8.97 -1.08 3.37
N LEU A 137 -10.26 -1.33 3.58
CA LEU A 137 -11.32 -0.64 2.83
C LEU A 137 -11.39 0.85 3.15
N ILE A 138 -11.27 1.23 4.43
CA ILE A 138 -11.21 2.64 4.84
C ILE A 138 -10.02 3.34 4.18
N ALA A 139 -8.84 2.72 4.21
CA ALA A 139 -7.64 3.26 3.57
C ALA A 139 -7.81 3.38 2.05
N ALA A 140 -8.44 2.39 1.41
CA ALA A 140 -8.74 2.42 -0.01
C ALA A 140 -9.68 3.56 -0.37
N LEU A 141 -10.74 3.77 0.41
CA LEU A 141 -11.67 4.88 0.23
C LEU A 141 -10.96 6.23 0.37
N ILE A 142 -10.15 6.41 1.41
CA ILE A 142 -9.37 7.66 1.60
C ILE A 142 -8.40 7.86 0.42
N THR A 143 -7.72 6.80 -0.01
CA THR A 143 -6.77 6.85 -1.12
C THR A 143 -7.45 7.21 -2.44
N TYR A 144 -8.63 6.66 -2.69
CA TYR A 144 -9.43 6.97 -3.87
C TYR A 144 -10.00 8.39 -3.84
N SER A 145 -10.50 8.84 -2.68
CA SER A 145 -11.02 10.19 -2.49
C SER A 145 -9.94 11.27 -2.51
N TRP A 146 -8.67 10.90 -2.36
CA TRP A 146 -7.56 11.84 -2.28
C TRP A 146 -6.60 11.68 -3.50
N PRO A 147 -6.94 12.24 -4.68
CA PRO A 147 -6.10 12.19 -5.88
C PRO A 147 -4.75 12.95 -5.76
N ILE A 148 -4.42 13.45 -4.57
CA ILE A 148 -3.26 14.31 -4.28
C ILE A 148 -1.98 13.52 -4.02
N ILE A 149 -2.05 12.20 -3.77
CA ILE A 149 -0.83 11.38 -3.56
C ILE A 149 0.12 11.53 -4.76
N ASN A 150 -0.41 11.60 -5.98
CA ASN A 150 0.36 11.88 -7.19
C ASN A 150 0.97 13.27 -7.24
N THR A 151 0.21 14.29 -6.85
CA THR A 151 0.66 15.67 -6.91
C THR A 151 1.71 15.96 -5.83
N VAL A 152 1.57 15.32 -4.66
CA VAL A 152 2.50 15.43 -3.54
C VAL A 152 3.77 14.61 -3.79
N GLU A 153 3.68 13.39 -4.33
CA GLU A 153 4.86 12.63 -4.74
C GLU A 153 5.63 13.32 -5.87
N MET A 154 4.97 13.89 -6.88
CA MET A 154 5.67 14.68 -7.90
C MET A 154 6.34 15.92 -7.31
N ARG A 155 5.70 16.62 -6.37
CA ARG A 155 6.31 17.80 -5.70
C ARG A 155 7.48 17.39 -4.80
N LEU A 156 7.37 16.28 -4.07
CA LEU A 156 8.43 15.74 -3.23
C LEU A 156 9.58 15.20 -4.06
N ALA A 157 9.30 14.42 -5.11
CA ALA A 157 10.31 13.96 -6.06
C ALA A 157 10.99 15.12 -6.77
N LYS A 158 10.27 16.18 -7.14
CA LYS A 158 10.87 17.40 -7.70
C LYS A 158 11.71 18.18 -6.67
N ARG A 159 11.40 18.12 -5.37
CA ARG A 159 12.24 18.72 -4.32
C ARG A 159 13.46 17.88 -3.97
N ILE A 160 13.32 16.56 -3.92
CA ILE A 160 14.38 15.61 -3.51
C ILE A 160 15.30 15.27 -4.70
N PHE A 161 14.72 15.03 -5.88
CA PHE A 161 15.44 14.69 -7.12
C PHE A 161 15.54 15.86 -8.11
N GLY A 162 15.02 17.05 -7.80
CA GLY A 162 15.24 18.26 -8.61
C GLY A 162 16.70 18.72 -8.66
N ALA A 163 17.56 18.17 -7.80
CA ALA A 163 19.02 18.28 -7.92
C ALA A 163 19.64 17.26 -8.91
N ILE A 164 18.87 16.32 -9.45
CA ILE A 164 19.37 15.13 -10.17
C ILE A 164 18.75 14.95 -11.57
N LEU A 165 17.70 15.69 -11.94
CA LEU A 165 17.17 15.70 -13.30
C LEU A 165 17.60 16.99 -14.04
N PRO A 166 18.11 16.87 -15.29
CA PRO A 166 18.56 18.03 -16.05
C PRO A 166 17.39 18.99 -16.27
N LYS A 167 17.68 20.28 -16.08
CA LYS A 167 16.78 21.36 -16.47
C LYS A 167 16.50 21.21 -17.97
N SER A 168 15.24 21.02 -18.33
CA SER A 168 14.73 21.36 -19.66
C SER A 168 14.72 22.87 -19.80
#